data_AF-A0A349NZW6-F1
#
_entry.id   AF-A0A349NZW6-F1
#
_cell.length_a   1.000
_cell.length_b   1.000
_cell.length_c   1.000
_cell.angle_alpha   90.00
_cell.angle_beta   90.00
_cell.angle_gamma   90.00
#
_symmetry.space_group_name_H-M   'P 1'
#
loop_
_entity.id
_entity.type
_entity.pdbx_description
1 polymer ?
#
loop_
_entity_poly.entity_id
_entity_poly.type
_entity_poly.pdbx_seq_one_letter_code
_entity_poly.pdbx_strand_id
1 'polypeptide(L)'
;METKFDVRNGNLMLCFDPRETDSLAILMQLVLEEQEEKGKCTPRLEKDFFKNFAASLTPFHVEFGFEYLDFAIIFLEETLVIMEDSGADTTILWNFLSSIREYRVEGQTIH
;
A
#
# COMPACT_ATOMS: atom_id res chain seq x y z
N MET A 1 3.41 -1.05 -10.54
CA MET A 1 2.85 -1.82 -9.41
C MET A 1 1.57 -2.54 -9.83
N GLU A 2 1.40 -3.80 -9.40
CA GLU A 2 0.14 -4.55 -9.48
C GLU A 2 -0.49 -4.68 -8.09
N THR A 3 -1.82 -4.64 -8.00
CA THR A 3 -2.56 -4.79 -6.74
C THR A 3 -3.55 -5.94 -6.82
N LYS A 4 -3.68 -6.73 -5.74
CA LYS A 4 -4.66 -7.81 -5.61
C LYS A 4 -5.28 -7.77 -4.24
N PHE A 5 -6.62 -7.84 -4.18
CA PHE A 5 -7.36 -7.84 -2.94
C PHE A 5 -8.10 -9.16 -2.76
N ASP A 6 -7.82 -9.87 -1.66
CA ASP A 6 -8.55 -11.05 -1.24
C ASP A 6 -9.65 -10.65 -0.25
N VAL A 7 -10.86 -10.47 -0.79
CA VAL A 7 -12.08 -10.10 -0.06
C VAL A 7 -12.41 -11.07 1.07
N ARG A 8 -12.03 -12.36 0.95
CA ARG A 8 -12.38 -13.38 1.95
C ARG A 8 -11.58 -13.22 3.24
N ASN A 9 -10.31 -12.84 3.10
CA ASN A 9 -9.38 -12.69 4.22
C ASN A 9 -9.13 -11.22 4.58
N GLY A 10 -9.60 -10.28 3.76
CA GLY A 10 -9.34 -8.85 3.91
C GLY A 10 -7.90 -8.47 3.63
N ASN A 11 -7.17 -9.30 2.88
CA ASN A 11 -5.75 -9.12 2.62
C ASN A 11 -5.54 -8.38 1.30
N LEU A 12 -4.71 -7.34 1.34
CA LEU A 12 -4.25 -6.59 0.17
C LEU A 12 -2.80 -6.95 -0.13
N MET A 13 -2.56 -7.49 -1.32
CA MET A 13 -1.22 -7.76 -1.83
C MET A 13 -0.84 -6.71 -2.86
N LEU A 14 0.32 -6.10 -2.65
CA LEU A 14 0.99 -5.19 -3.58
C LEU A 14 2.20 -5.89 -4.17
N CYS A 15 2.33 -5.85 -5.49
CA CYS A 15 3.47 -6.38 -6.22
C CYS A 15 4.17 -5.22 -6.96
N PHE A 16 5.39 -4.93 -6.55
CA PHE A 16 6.17 -3.80 -7.05
C PHE A 16 7.17 -4.24 -8.12
N ASP A 17 7.21 -3.52 -9.22
CA ASP A 17 8.22 -3.71 -10.26
C ASP A 17 9.58 -3.20 -9.76
N PRO A 18 10.70 -3.91 -9.99
CA PRO A 18 12.04 -3.45 -9.58
C PRO A 18 12.42 -2.03 -10.00
N ARG A 19 11.82 -1.50 -11.07
CA ARG A 19 12.11 -0.14 -11.57
C ARG A 19 11.53 0.97 -10.72
N GLU A 20 10.58 0.64 -9.83
CA GLU A 20 9.87 1.59 -8.96
C GLU A 20 10.15 1.33 -7.47
N THR A 21 10.84 0.23 -7.11
CA THR A 21 11.01 -0.19 -5.71
C THR A 21 11.79 0.80 -4.86
N ASP A 22 12.77 1.52 -5.41
CA ASP A 22 13.56 2.50 -4.65
C ASP A 22 12.70 3.69 -4.20
N SER A 23 12.02 4.34 -5.15
CA SER A 23 11.14 5.48 -4.84
C SER A 23 9.93 5.08 -3.99
N LEU A 24 9.35 3.90 -4.24
CA LEU A 24 8.21 3.41 -3.48
C LEU A 24 8.59 2.91 -2.08
N ALA A 25 9.82 2.42 -1.87
CA ALA A 25 10.32 2.09 -0.54
C ALA A 25 10.47 3.34 0.33
N ILE A 26 11.03 4.42 -0.23
CA ILE A 26 11.14 5.72 0.46
C ILE A 26 9.75 6.25 0.81
N LEU A 27 8.82 6.24 -0.16
CA LEU A 27 7.44 6.69 0.08
C LEU A 27 6.77 5.87 1.19
N MET A 28 6.87 4.55 1.15
CA MET A 28 6.28 3.68 2.16
C MET A 28 6.86 3.95 3.55
N GLN A 29 8.16 4.21 3.65
CA GLN A 29 8.79 4.58 4.91
C GLN A 29 8.26 5.91 5.45
N LEU A 30 8.13 6.94 4.60
CA LEU A 30 7.56 8.24 5.00
C LEU A 30 6.11 8.11 5.48
N VAL A 31 5.28 7.36 4.75
CA VAL A 31 3.89 7.11 5.15
C VAL A 31 3.84 6.34 6.46
N LEU A 32 4.72 5.35 6.67
CA LEU A 32 4.80 4.58 7.91
C LEU A 32 5.09 5.50 9.10
N GLU A 33 6.14 6.31 9.00
CA GLU A 33 6.56 7.24 10.05
C GLU A 33 5.44 8.25 10.36
N GLU A 34 4.81 8.84 9.35
CA GLU A 34 3.72 9.79 9.54
C GLU A 34 2.49 9.17 10.21
N GLN A 35 2.13 7.94 9.84
CA GLN A 35 1.00 7.25 10.47
C GLN A 35 1.30 6.83 11.92
N GLU A 36 2.55 6.44 12.21
CA GLU A 36 3.00 6.16 13.58
C GLU A 36 2.94 7.41 14.47
N GLU A 37 3.41 8.57 13.97
CA GLU A 37 3.31 9.85 14.68
C GLU A 37 1.86 10.24 14.98
N LYS A 38 0.94 9.91 14.07
CA LYS A 38 -0.52 10.11 14.26
C LYS A 38 -1.17 9.08 15.18
N GLY A 39 -0.41 8.12 15.72
CA GLY A 39 -0.92 7.05 16.58
C GLY A 39 -1.85 6.08 15.85
N LYS A 40 -1.70 5.92 14.53
CA LYS A 40 -2.48 4.97 13.72
C LYS A 40 -1.88 3.57 13.79
N CYS A 41 -2.69 2.58 13.41
CA CYS A 41 -2.23 1.21 13.28
C CYS A 41 -1.33 1.08 12.05
N THR A 42 -0.07 0.71 12.25
CA THR A 42 0.92 0.51 11.19
C THR A 42 1.45 -0.92 11.17
N PRO A 43 1.83 -1.45 10.00
CA PRO A 43 2.40 -2.78 9.89
C PRO A 43 3.76 -2.86 10.58
N ARG A 44 4.00 -3.96 11.29
CA ARG A 44 5.33 -4.25 11.86
C ARG A 44 6.21 -4.88 10.79
N LEU A 45 7.16 -4.10 10.30
CA LEU A 45 8.09 -4.53 9.25
C LEU A 45 9.37 -5.13 9.84
N GLU A 46 10.00 -6.03 9.10
CA GLU A 46 11.29 -6.61 9.49
C GLU A 46 12.40 -5.55 9.46
N LYS A 47 13.45 -5.78 10.27
CA LYS A 47 14.57 -4.83 10.46
C LYS A 47 15.21 -4.32 9.17
N ASP A 48 15.30 -5.17 8.14
CA ASP A 48 15.92 -4.85 6.85
C ASP A 48 14.89 -4.72 5.72
N PHE A 49 13.60 -4.57 6.03
CA PHE A 49 12.51 -4.55 5.04
C PHE A 49 12.75 -3.49 3.95
N PHE A 50 12.94 -2.22 4.31
CA PHE A 50 13.10 -1.13 3.33
C PHE A 50 14.37 -1.29 2.49
N LYS A 51 15.45 -1.81 3.09
CA LYS A 51 16.69 -2.11 2.37
C LYS A 51 16.46 -3.21 1.33
N ASN A 52 15.76 -4.28 1.70
CA ASN A 52 15.45 -5.39 0.79
C ASN A 52 14.46 -4.96 -0.30
N PHE A 53 13.50 -4.10 0.06
CA PHE A 53 12.53 -3.54 -0.86
C PHE A 53 13.24 -2.67 -1.91
N ALA A 54 14.00 -1.65 -1.49
CA ALA A 54 14.68 -0.72 -2.39
C ALA A 54 15.70 -1.42 -3.31
N ALA A 55 16.41 -2.45 -2.80
CA ALA A 55 17.43 -3.17 -3.55
C ALA A 55 16.90 -4.38 -4.37
N SER A 56 15.57 -4.56 -4.45
CA SER A 56 15.00 -5.73 -5.10
C SER A 56 15.26 -5.73 -6.61
N LEU A 57 15.81 -6.82 -7.12
CA LEU A 57 16.03 -7.05 -8.57
C LEU A 57 14.89 -7.85 -9.22
N THR A 58 13.93 -8.32 -8.42
CA THR A 58 12.75 -9.10 -8.83
C THR A 58 11.49 -8.44 -8.30
N PRO A 59 10.30 -8.75 -8.85
CA PRO A 59 9.06 -8.22 -8.31
C PRO A 59 8.95 -8.42 -6.80
N PHE A 60 8.79 -7.32 -6.07
CA PHE A 60 8.77 -7.31 -4.61
C PHE A 60 7.33 -7.38 -4.13
N HIS A 61 7.03 -8.33 -3.24
CA HIS A 61 5.66 -8.58 -2.79
C HIS A 61 5.49 -8.12 -1.35
N VAL A 62 4.43 -7.37 -1.09
CA VAL A 62 4.05 -6.93 0.26
C VAL A 62 2.59 -7.25 0.47
N GLU A 63 2.28 -7.88 1.60
CA GLU A 63 0.92 -8.24 1.98
C GLU A 63 0.52 -7.49 3.24
N PHE A 64 -0.64 -6.85 3.20
CA PHE A 64 -1.26 -6.17 4.32
C PHE A 64 -2.54 -6.89 4.70
N GLY A 65 -2.62 -7.36 5.94
CA GLY A 65 -3.86 -7.88 6.50
C GLY A 65 -4.90 -6.78 6.74
N PHE A 66 -6.14 -7.20 7.03
CA PHE A 66 -7.26 -6.29 7.28
C PHE A 66 -6.98 -5.21 8.34
N GLU A 67 -6.17 -5.54 9.36
CA GLU A 67 -5.79 -4.59 10.42
C GLU A 67 -4.93 -3.41 9.92
N TYR A 68 -4.24 -3.57 8.78
CA TYR A 68 -3.37 -2.57 8.16
C TYR A 68 -3.95 -2.02 6.86
N LEU A 69 -5.23 -2.30 6.56
CA LEU A 69 -5.85 -1.89 5.31
C LEU A 69 -5.91 -0.36 5.17
N ASP A 70 -6.12 0.35 6.28
CA ASP A 70 -6.13 1.82 6.31
C ASP A 70 -4.75 2.40 5.94
N PHE A 71 -3.67 1.80 6.46
CA PHE A 71 -2.30 2.16 6.08
C PHE A 71 -2.05 1.92 4.59
N ALA A 72 -2.46 0.75 4.08
CA ALA A 72 -2.25 0.39 2.68
C ALA A 72 -3.05 1.29 1.72
N ILE A 73 -4.27 1.68 2.10
CA ILE A 73 -5.08 2.66 1.36
C ILE A 73 -4.33 4.00 1.28
N ILE A 74 -3.85 4.54 2.41
CA ILE A 74 -3.12 5.81 2.44
C ILE A 74 -1.86 5.74 1.57
N PHE A 75 -1.08 4.66 1.68
CA PHE A 75 0.12 4.48 0.86
C PHE A 75 -0.20 4.49 -0.65
N LEU A 76 -1.28 3.83 -1.06
CA LEU A 76 -1.72 3.83 -2.45
C LEU A 76 -2.24 5.20 -2.91
N GLU A 77 -2.87 5.98 -2.04
CA GLU A 77 -3.30 7.35 -2.32
C GLU A 77 -2.11 8.28 -2.57
N GLU A 78 -1.09 8.22 -1.72
CA GLU A 78 0.14 9.00 -1.94
C GLU A 78 0.87 8.56 -3.21
N THR A 79 0.86 7.26 -3.52
CA THR A 79 1.41 6.73 -4.77
C THR A 79 0.67 7.29 -5.99
N LEU A 80 -0.66 7.40 -5.92
CA LEU A 80 -1.50 7.95 -6.99
C LEU A 80 -1.17 9.41 -7.26
N VAL A 81 -1.02 10.23 -6.22
CA VAL A 81 -0.67 11.66 -6.36
C VAL A 81 0.65 11.80 -7.13
N ILE A 82 1.67 11.01 -6.77
CA ILE A 82 2.97 11.03 -7.46
C ILE A 82 2.84 10.56 -8.93
N MET A 83 2.02 9.54 -9.18
CA MET A 83 1.79 9.04 -10.53
C MET A 83 1.05 10.06 -11.41
N GLU A 84 0.05 10.75 -10.87
CA GLU A 84 -0.68 11.81 -11.57
C GLU A 84 0.21 12.98 -11.93
N ASP A 85 1.06 13.42 -11.00
CA ASP A 85 2.05 14.47 -11.23
C ASP A 85 3.04 14.10 -12.36
N SER A 86 3.30 12.80 -12.55
CA SER A 86 4.13 12.28 -13.64
C SER A 86 3.39 12.12 -14.98
N GLY A 87 2.08 12.34 -15.02
CA GLY A 87 1.22 12.21 -16.20
C GLY A 87 0.77 10.77 -16.50
N ALA A 88 0.85 9.85 -15.54
CA ALA A 88 0.35 8.48 -15.71
C ALA A 88 -1.19 8.41 -15.61
N ASP A 89 -1.80 7.46 -16.33
CA ASP A 89 -3.22 7.15 -16.16
C ASP A 89 -3.42 6.32 -14.89
N THR A 90 -4.07 6.93 -13.91
CA THR A 90 -4.32 6.38 -12.58
C THR A 90 -5.75 5.84 -12.39
N THR A 91 -6.59 5.91 -13.42
CA THR A 91 -8.04 5.62 -13.34
C THR A 91 -8.34 4.24 -12.75
N ILE A 92 -7.60 3.23 -13.19
CA ILE A 92 -7.81 1.83 -12.75
C ILE A 92 -7.52 1.69 -11.25
N LEU A 93 -6.43 2.29 -10.77
CA LEU A 93 -6.00 2.20 -9.38
C LEU A 93 -6.92 3.02 -8.46
N TRP A 94 -7.44 4.16 -8.92
CA TRP A 94 -8.48 4.92 -8.22
C TRP A 94 -9.78 4.12 -8.03
N ASN A 95 -10.25 3.45 -9.09
CA ASN A 95 -11.44 2.60 -9.01
C ASN A 95 -11.23 1.44 -8.02
N PHE A 96 -10.05 0.81 -8.07
CA PHE A 96 -9.67 -0.24 -7.13
C PHE A 96 -9.68 0.23 -5.68
N LEU A 97 -9.09 1.40 -5.39
CA LEU A 97 -9.11 1.99 -4.05
C LEU A 97 -10.52 2.28 -3.55
N SER A 98 -11.39 2.78 -4.42
CA SER A 98 -12.79 3.05 -4.07
C SER A 98 -13.50 1.78 -3.60
N SER A 99 -13.30 0.67 -4.31
CA SER A 99 -13.86 -0.64 -3.90
C SER A 99 -13.30 -1.16 -2.58
N ILE A 100 -12.01 -0.95 -2.30
CA ILE A 100 -11.42 -1.36 -1.02
C ILE A 100 -11.95 -0.51 0.14
N ARG A 101 -12.10 0.80 -0.06
CA ARG A 101 -12.67 1.69 0.96
C ARG A 101 -14.09 1.29 1.32
N GLU A 102 -14.93 0.97 0.32
CA GLU A 102 -16.28 0.45 0.54
C GLU A 102 -16.24 -0.83 1.38
N TYR A 103 -15.41 -1.81 1.01
CA TYR A 103 -15.23 -3.04 1.78
C TYR A 103 -14.77 -2.76 3.22
N ARG A 104 -13.82 -1.84 3.43
CA ARG A 104 -13.30 -1.51 4.76
C ARG A 104 -14.41 -0.97 5.67
N VAL A 105 -15.26 -0.09 5.14
CA VAL A 105 -16.41 0.45 5.87
C VAL A 105 -17.42 -0.65 6.20
N GLU A 106 -17.75 -1.52 5.25
CA GLU A 106 -18.66 -2.65 5.48
C GLU A 106 -18.11 -3.63 6.53
N GLY A 107 -16.82 -3.97 6.44
CA GLY A 107 -16.15 -4.87 7.37
C GLY A 107 -16.08 -4.32 8.80
N GLN A 108 -16.03 -3.00 8.99
CA GLN A 108 -16.10 -2.35 10.31
C GLN A 108 -17.49 -2.44 10.96
N THR A 109 -18.55 -2.66 10.17
CA THR A 109 -19.91 -2.87 10.71
C THR A 109 -20.19 -4.30 11.18
N ILE A 110 -19.34 -5.26 10.80
CA ILE A 110 -19.57 -6.69 11.03
C ILE A 110 -18.67 -7.25 12.14
N HIS A 111 -17.59 -6.54 12.48
CA HIS A 111 -16.61 -6.88 13.53
C HIS A 111 -16.68 -5.93 14.72
#